data_AF-A0A8T3PBQ1-F1
#
_entry.id   AF-A0A8T3PBQ1-F1
#
_cell.length_a   1.000
_cell.length_b   1.000
_cell.length_c   1.000
_cell.angle_alpha   90.00
_cell.angle_beta   90.00
_cell.angle_gamma   90.00
#
_symmetry.space_group_name_H-M   'P 1'
#
loop_
_entity.id
_entity.type
_entity.pdbx_description
1 polymer ?
#
loop_
_entity_poly.entity_id
_entity_poly.type
_entity_poly.pdbx_seq_one_letter_code
_entity_poly.pdbx_strand_id
1 'polypeptide(L)'
;MFYDSDCGFCTRSARLLRRLDGARHLRLIPLHRAAETTPDAPPEQRLLETMHCRDRSGRWFAGGAACLQISHIVPALRPVGGWRSFPSSDRSSNPPTHSSPITGT
;
A
#
# COMPACT_ATOMS: atom_id res chain seq x y z
N MET A 1 -2.75 3.69 -1.77
CA MET A 1 -2.15 2.42 -2.20
C MET A 1 -0.96 2.73 -3.08
N PHE A 2 0.16 2.09 -2.79
CA PHE A 2 1.39 2.19 -3.55
C PHE A 2 1.49 0.98 -4.48
N TYR A 3 1.92 1.21 -5.72
CA TYR A 3 2.04 0.15 -6.72
C TYR A 3 3.25 0.40 -7.62
N ASP A 4 3.83 -0.67 -8.14
CA ASP A 4 4.92 -0.57 -9.11
C ASP A 4 4.36 -0.32 -10.52
N SER A 5 4.88 0.71 -11.20
CA SER A 5 4.47 1.10 -12.56
C SER A 5 4.99 0.15 -13.62
N ASP A 6 6.09 -0.53 -13.34
CA ASP A 6 6.80 -1.38 -14.30
C ASP A 6 6.27 -2.83 -14.24
N CYS A 7 5.63 -3.22 -13.14
CA CYS A 7 4.90 -4.48 -13.01
C CYS A 7 3.50 -4.41 -13.65
N GLY A 8 3.28 -5.22 -14.70
CA GLY A 8 2.00 -5.33 -15.40
C GLY A 8 0.84 -5.80 -14.50
N PHE A 9 1.09 -6.67 -13.52
CA PHE A 9 0.09 -7.11 -12.55
C PHE A 9 -0.33 -5.97 -11.60
N CYS A 10 0.64 -5.25 -11.04
CA CYS A 10 0.41 -4.10 -10.16
C CYS A 10 -0.37 -3.00 -10.87
N THR A 11 0.05 -2.65 -12.09
CA THR A 11 -0.62 -1.62 -12.91
C THR A 11 -2.04 -2.03 -13.30
N ARG A 12 -2.28 -3.30 -13.66
CA ARG A 12 -3.63 -3.80 -13.96
C ARG A 12 -4.55 -3.75 -12.72
N SER A 13 -4.03 -4.14 -11.57
CA SER A 13 -4.75 -4.11 -10.29
C SER A 13 -5.11 -2.67 -9.89
N ALA A 14 -4.16 -1.74 -10.02
CA ALA A 14 -4.39 -0.32 -9.77
C ALA A 14 -5.47 0.25 -10.70
N ARG A 15 -5.43 -0.07 -12.00
CA ARG A 15 -6.48 0.34 -12.95
C ARG A 15 -7.84 -0.24 -12.62
N LEU A 16 -7.91 -1.51 -12.21
CA LEU A 16 -9.16 -2.15 -11.80
C LEU A 16 -9.72 -1.45 -10.55
N LEU A 17 -8.89 -1.23 -9.53
CA LEU A 17 -9.27 -0.51 -8.33
C LEU A 17 -9.75 0.90 -8.65
N ARG A 18 -9.09 1.63 -9.56
CA ARG A 18 -9.54 2.95 -10.01
C ARG A 18 -10.92 2.92 -10.67
N ARG A 19 -11.22 1.88 -11.44
CA ARG A 19 -12.53 1.71 -12.10
C ARG A 19 -13.63 1.37 -11.11
N LEU A 20 -13.31 0.55 -10.11
CA LEU A 20 -14.26 0.15 -9.05
C LEU A 20 -14.46 1.25 -8.00
N ASP A 21 -13.43 2.08 -7.77
CA ASP A 21 -13.46 3.25 -6.89
C ASP A 21 -14.10 4.46 -7.59
N GLY A 22 -15.40 4.36 -7.89
CA GLY A 22 -16.17 5.45 -8.50
C GLY A 22 -16.20 6.71 -7.63
N ALA A 23 -16.09 6.56 -6.31
CA ALA A 23 -16.07 7.67 -5.35
C ALA A 23 -14.68 8.34 -5.21
N ARG A 24 -13.64 7.80 -5.87
CA ARG A 24 -12.25 8.30 -5.80
C ARG A 24 -11.71 8.37 -4.37
N HIS A 25 -12.13 7.47 -3.49
CA HIS A 25 -11.66 7.41 -2.12
C HIS A 25 -10.26 6.79 -2.00
N LEU A 26 -9.80 6.06 -3.03
CA LEU A 26 -8.50 5.42 -3.10
C LEU A 26 -7.53 6.25 -3.95
N ARG A 27 -6.45 6.71 -3.30
CA ARG A 27 -5.31 7.32 -4.00
C ARG A 27 -4.33 6.21 -4.41
N LEU A 28 -4.09 6.09 -5.71
CA LEU A 28 -3.09 5.20 -6.29
C LEU A 28 -1.84 6.03 -6.60
N ILE A 29 -0.72 5.67 -6.00
CA ILE A 29 0.55 6.37 -6.12
C ILE A 29 1.59 5.36 -6.63
N PRO A 30 2.27 5.63 -7.75
CA PRO A 30 3.33 4.74 -8.20
C PRO A 30 4.56 4.87 -7.28
N LEU A 31 5.30 3.77 -7.06
CA LEU A 31 6.45 3.72 -6.13
C LEU A 31 7.50 4.80 -6.42
N HIS A 32 7.82 5.05 -7.69
CA HIS A 32 8.78 6.09 -8.08
C HIS A 32 8.35 7.51 -7.64
N ARG A 33 7.06 7.76 -7.40
CA ARG A 33 6.54 9.02 -6.81
C ARG A 33 6.34 8.94 -5.31
N ALA A 34 6.48 7.77 -4.69
CA ALA A 34 6.24 7.59 -3.26
C ALA A 34 7.22 8.45 -2.45
N ALA A 35 8.51 8.42 -2.80
CA ALA A 35 9.54 9.22 -2.13
C ALA A 35 9.26 10.74 -2.20
N GLU A 36 8.71 11.21 -3.32
CA GLU A 36 8.38 12.64 -3.51
C GLU A 36 7.10 13.07 -2.79
N THR A 37 6.10 12.19 -2.78
CA THR A 37 4.75 12.53 -2.28
C THR A 37 4.52 12.12 -0.83
N THR A 38 5.37 11.24 -0.31
CA THR A 38 5.21 10.56 0.97
C THR A 38 6.57 10.40 1.66
N PRO A 39 7.04 11.42 2.40
CA PRO A 39 8.36 11.39 3.02
C PRO A 39 8.51 10.32 4.11
N ASP A 40 7.40 9.85 4.68
CA ASP A 40 7.32 8.74 5.64
C ASP A 40 7.11 7.37 4.97
N ALA A 41 7.29 7.27 3.65
CA ALA A 41 7.16 6.00 2.94
C ALA A 41 8.28 5.02 3.32
N PRO A 42 7.96 3.71 3.46
CA PRO A 42 8.97 2.67 3.52
C PRO A 42 9.90 2.72 2.30
N PRO A 43 11.13 2.20 2.41
CA PRO A 43 12.05 2.11 1.29
C PRO A 43 11.42 1.31 0.13
N GLU A 44 11.78 1.68 -1.09
CA GLU A 44 11.19 1.12 -2.32
C GLU A 44 11.22 -0.42 -2.34
N GLN A 45 12.34 -1.02 -1.91
CA GLN A 45 12.49 -2.47 -1.79
C GLN A 45 11.34 -3.12 -0.99
N ARG A 46 10.96 -2.51 0.14
CA ARG A 46 9.87 -3.01 1.00
C ARG A 46 8.51 -2.83 0.34
N LEU A 47 8.32 -1.72 -0.37
CA LEU A 47 7.09 -1.47 -1.12
C LEU A 47 6.90 -2.45 -2.29
N LEU A 48 7.99 -3.03 -2.81
CA LEU A 48 7.97 -4.05 -3.87
C LEU A 48 7.70 -5.46 -3.32
N GLU A 49 8.13 -5.78 -2.10
CA GLU A 49 7.93 -7.10 -1.48
C GLU A 49 6.44 -7.46 -1.31
N THR A 50 5.61 -6.47 -0.99
CA THR A 50 4.18 -6.69 -0.77
C THR A 50 3.35 -5.44 -1.01
N MET A 51 2.03 -5.61 -1.14
CA MET A 51 1.14 -4.49 -1.39
C MET A 51 1.05 -3.58 -0.16
N HIS A 52 1.27 -2.28 -0.35
CA HIS A 52 1.19 -1.30 0.73
C HIS A 52 0.06 -0.27 0.51
N CYS A 53 -0.61 0.10 1.58
CA CYS A 53 -1.50 1.25 1.60
C CYS A 53 -1.36 2.07 2.87
N ARG A 54 -1.66 3.36 2.75
CA ARG A 54 -1.68 4.31 3.86
C ARG A 54 -3.11 4.83 4.01
N ASP A 55 -3.61 4.88 5.23
CA ASP A 55 -4.92 5.48 5.53
C ASP A 55 -4.83 7.00 5.75
N ARG A 56 -5.96 7.64 6.04
CA ARG A 56 -6.01 9.08 6.34
C ARG A 56 -5.36 9.46 7.68
N SER A 57 -5.24 8.51 8.62
CA SER A 57 -4.57 8.74 9.90
C SER A 57 -3.04 8.66 9.78
N GLY A 58 -2.54 8.24 8.62
CA GLY A 58 -1.12 8.06 8.36
C GLY A 58 -0.59 6.67 8.70
N ARG A 59 -1.47 5.72 9.02
CA ARG A 59 -1.09 4.34 9.31
C ARG A 59 -0.84 3.57 8.03
N TRP A 60 0.27 2.82 8.06
CA TRP A 60 0.68 1.92 7.00
C TRP A 60 0.12 0.52 7.22
N PHE A 61 -0.37 -0.08 6.14
CA PHE A 61 -0.82 -1.45 6.07
C PHE A 61 -0.11 -2.13 4.91
N ALA A 62 0.20 -3.41 5.09
CA ALA A 62 0.93 -4.23 4.13
C ALA A 62 0.18 -5.54 3.83
N GLY A 63 0.44 -6.15 2.66
CA GLY A 63 -0.10 -7.43 2.23
C GLY A 63 -1.61 -7.55 2.38
N GLY A 64 -2.06 -8.63 3.02
CA GLY A 64 -3.49 -8.90 3.24
C GLY A 64 -4.19 -7.83 4.08
N ALA A 65 -3.50 -7.17 5.01
CA ALA A 65 -4.08 -6.06 5.79
C ALA A 65 -4.36 -4.84 4.90
N ALA A 66 -3.49 -4.58 3.92
CA ALA A 66 -3.73 -3.54 2.91
C ALA A 66 -4.94 -3.91 2.02
N CYS A 67 -5.08 -5.18 1.62
CA CYS A 67 -6.24 -5.65 0.87
C CYS A 67 -7.55 -5.43 1.64
N LEU A 68 -7.56 -5.79 2.94
CA LEU A 68 -8.70 -5.59 3.82
C LEU A 68 -9.10 -4.10 3.91
N GLN A 69 -8.14 -3.20 4.12
CA GLN A 69 -8.43 -1.76 4.18
C GLN A 69 -8.98 -1.23 2.85
N ILE A 70 -8.42 -1.65 1.72
CA ILE A 70 -8.93 -1.25 0.40
C ILE A 70 -10.37 -1.76 0.20
N SER A 71 -10.67 -2.99 0.62
CA SER A 71 -12.02 -3.57 0.50
C SER A 71 -13.08 -2.85 1.34
N HIS A 72 -12.69 -2.23 2.46
CA HIS A 72 -13.61 -1.39 3.25
C HIS A 72 -13.96 -0.10 2.53
N ILE A 73 -13.03 0.45 1.74
CA ILE A 73 -13.18 1.72 1.04
C ILE A 73 -13.87 1.55 -0.30
N VAL A 74 -13.61 0.44 -0.99
CA VAL A 74 -14.16 0.13 -2.31
C VAL A 74 -15.14 -1.05 -2.19
N PRO A 75 -16.40 -0.79 -1.79
CA PRO A 75 -17.39 -1.83 -1.52
C PRO A 75 -17.74 -2.68 -2.75
N ALA A 76 -17.44 -2.21 -3.96
CA ALA A 76 -17.57 -2.96 -5.20
C ALA A 76 -16.68 -4.22 -5.27
N LEU A 77 -15.66 -4.36 -4.42
CA LEU A 77 -14.89 -5.61 -4.29
C LEU A 77 -15.52 -6.65 -3.35
N ARG A 78 -16.57 -6.29 -2.61
CA ARG A 78 -17.19 -7.18 -1.60
C ARG A 78 -17.90 -8.41 -2.16
N PRO A 79 -18.58 -8.39 -3.33
CA PRO A 79 -19.32 -9.55 -3.81
C PRO A 79 -18.56 -10.44 -4.82
N VAL A 80 -17.40 -10.01 -5.33
CA VAL A 80 -16.56 -10.86 -6.21
C VAL A 80 -15.69 -11.76 -5.33
N GLY A 81 -16.37 -12.67 -4.62
CA GLY A 81 -15.82 -13.63 -3.69
C GLY A 81 -14.87 -14.62 -4.37
N GLY A 82 -13.59 -14.27 -4.35
CA GLY A 82 -12.46 -15.18 -4.51
C GLY A 82 -11.44 -14.99 -3.40
N TRP A 83 -11.89 -14.70 -2.17
CA TRP A 83 -11.05 -14.35 -1.01
C TRP A 83 -10.22 -15.53 -0.45
N ARG A 84 -10.09 -16.65 -1.18
CA ARG A 84 -9.58 -17.91 -0.63
C ARG A 84 -8.09 -18.18 -0.85
N SER A 85 -7.31 -17.19 -1.33
CA SER A 85 -5.91 -17.44 -1.70
C SER A 85 -4.92 -16.32 -1.37
N PHE A 86 -5.21 -15.40 -0.45
CA PHE A 86 -4.16 -14.50 0.05
C PHE A 86 -3.41 -15.18 1.19
N PRO A 87 -2.18 -15.71 0.98
CA PRO A 87 -1.34 -16.16 2.08
C PRO A 87 -1.04 -14.96 2.97
N SER A 88 -1.56 -15.01 4.20
CA SER A 88 -1.31 -14.04 5.24
C SER A 88 0.07 -14.30 5.85
N SER A 89 1.11 -13.80 5.18
CA SER A 89 2.45 -13.70 5.76
C SER A 89 2.97 -12.30 5.46
N ASP A 90 2.61 -11.34 6.32
CA ASP A 90 3.62 -10.64 7.12
C ASP A 90 2.90 -9.66 8.06
N ARG A 91 2.92 -10.03 9.34
CA ARG A 91 2.68 -9.10 10.43
C ARG A 91 4.03 -8.44 10.68
N SER A 92 4.24 -7.24 10.15
CA SER A 92 5.32 -6.40 10.67
C SER A 92 4.80 -4.99 10.95
N SER A 93 4.63 -4.78 12.25
CA SER A 93 4.39 -3.56 12.99
C SER A 93 5.24 -2.38 12.50
N ASN A 94 4.67 -1.17 12.53
CA ASN A 94 5.45 0.08 12.62
C ASN A 94 5.74 0.40 14.11
N PRO A 95 6.75 1.20 14.54
CA PRO A 95 7.93 1.79 13.86
C PRO A 95 9.28 1.47 14.58
N PRO A 96 10.43 2.04 14.15
CA PRO A 96 10.93 3.16 14.95
C PRO A 96 11.29 4.40 14.12
N THR A 97 10.97 5.55 14.71
CA THR A 97 11.64 6.83 14.51
C THR A 97 13.15 6.63 14.30
N HIS A 98 13.69 7.17 13.20
CA HIS A 98 15.13 7.37 13.06
C HIS A 98 15.60 8.29 14.21
N SER A 99 16.12 7.68 15.27
CA SER A 99 17.11 8.31 16.13
C SER A 99 18.38 8.45 15.28
N SER A 100 18.74 9.67 14.92
CA SER A 100 20.07 9.95 14.35
C SER A 100 21.14 9.86 15.44
N PRO A 101 22.23 9.11 15.23
CA PRO A 101 23.48 9.36 15.92
C PRO A 101 24.45 10.07 14.96
N ILE A 102 24.89 11.27 15.30
CA ILE A 102 26.15 11.84 14.83
C ILE A 102 26.82 12.49 16.04
N THR A 103 27.77 11.78 16.68
CA THR A 103 29.23 11.83 16.46
C THR A 103 29.85 13.12 16.99
N GLY A 104 30.76 12.94 17.95
CA GLY A 104 31.28 14.00 18.80
C GLY A 104 32.29 14.96 18.19
N THR A 105 32.67 15.91 19.02
CA THR A 105 34.04 16.37 19.27
C THR A 105 34.04 16.98 20.67
#